data_AF-A0A843I9Q0-F1
#
_entry.id   AF-A0A843I9Q0-F1
#
_cell.length_a   1.000
_cell.length_b   1.000
_cell.length_c   1.000
_cell.angle_alpha   90.00
_cell.angle_beta   90.00
_cell.angle_gamma   90.00
#
_symmetry.space_group_name_H-M   'P 1'
#
loop_
_entity.id
_entity.type
_entity.pdbx_description
1 polymer ?
#
loop_
_entity_poly.entity_id
_entity_poly.type
_entity_poly.pdbx_seq_one_letter_code
_entity_poly.pdbx_strand_id
1 'polypeptide(L)'
;PYTVNLTNEESHNWSYNHKGKNYQLQGNTPLSRQYFLEKYGVDIDKLSPQEELFLKIFTKDSSPLNNYLRFGPDNLDECKDRWKEINLRLIDENLVSEELDFIIALSIAESIFNKYCKTLDEDIILCRREKERFMGRKGKTTYDDKGFTSMSIHEFTKPDKYGDELNYILIPKGTKILYVEGVTSSPEDFETLFLPGIHLDHVEDVSSKKKIWKLP
;
A
#
# COMPACT_ATOMS: atom_id res chain seq x y z
N PRO A 1 22.71 -19.94 -6.40
CA PRO A 1 21.69 -21.00 -6.55
C PRO A 1 20.37 -20.54 -5.92
N TYR A 2 19.50 -19.93 -6.73
CA TYR A 2 18.19 -19.47 -6.26
C TYR A 2 17.18 -20.60 -6.45
N THR A 3 16.80 -21.24 -5.35
CA THR A 3 15.67 -22.17 -5.32
C THR A 3 14.40 -21.34 -5.36
N VAL A 4 13.76 -21.25 -6.52
CA VAL A 4 12.43 -20.67 -6.67
C VAL A 4 11.44 -21.79 -6.33
N ASN A 5 11.04 -21.89 -5.06
CA ASN A 5 9.94 -22.78 -4.70
C ASN A 5 8.63 -22.19 -5.24
N LEU A 6 8.01 -22.94 -6.15
CA LEU A 6 6.71 -22.68 -6.76
C LEU A 6 5.55 -23.22 -5.91
N THR A 7 5.72 -23.38 -4.60
CA THR A 7 4.64 -23.70 -3.67
C THR A 7 4.21 -22.44 -2.92
N ASN A 8 2.90 -22.21 -2.88
CA ASN A 8 2.23 -21.12 -2.16
C ASN A 8 2.33 -21.39 -0.64
N GLU A 9 3.55 -21.36 -0.11
CA GLU A 9 3.79 -21.66 1.30
C GLU A 9 4.09 -20.38 2.06
N GLU A 10 3.26 -20.10 3.06
CA GLU A 10 3.53 -19.16 4.14
C GLU A 10 4.73 -19.58 5.03
N SER A 11 5.68 -20.33 4.48
CA SER A 11 6.76 -20.99 5.21
C SER A 11 8.05 -20.19 5.23
N HIS A 12 8.26 -19.27 4.26
CA HIS A 12 9.52 -18.53 4.15
C HIS A 12 9.34 -17.08 3.66
N ASN A 13 10.08 -16.19 4.32
CA ASN A 13 10.27 -14.82 3.86
C ASN A 13 11.35 -14.79 2.77
N TRP A 14 10.99 -14.26 1.60
CA TRP A 14 11.93 -14.09 0.50
C TRP A 14 12.96 -13.01 0.82
N SER A 15 14.18 -13.17 0.30
CA SER A 15 15.22 -12.16 0.37
C SER A 15 15.84 -11.90 -1.00
N TYR A 16 16.27 -10.66 -1.20
CA TYR A 16 16.88 -10.21 -2.44
C TYR A 16 18.09 -9.33 -2.14
N ASN A 17 19.23 -9.65 -2.77
CA ASN A 17 20.44 -8.85 -2.66
C ASN A 17 20.55 -7.92 -3.87
N HIS A 18 20.53 -6.61 -3.63
CA HIS A 18 20.77 -5.60 -4.64
C HIS A 18 22.03 -4.81 -4.30
N LYS A 19 23.07 -4.92 -5.13
CA LYS A 19 24.33 -4.17 -4.97
C LYS A 19 24.95 -4.29 -3.57
N GLY A 20 24.92 -5.50 -3.00
CA GLY A 20 25.50 -5.78 -1.67
C GLY A 20 24.55 -5.50 -0.50
N LYS A 21 23.35 -4.98 -0.77
CA LYS A 21 22.33 -4.68 0.25
C LYS A 21 21.22 -5.73 0.22
N ASN A 22 20.93 -6.34 1.38
CA ASN A 22 19.93 -7.40 1.49
C ASN A 22 18.57 -6.84 1.91
N TYR A 23 17.54 -7.12 1.13
CA TYR A 23 16.16 -6.76 1.40
C TYR A 23 15.38 -8.02 1.73
N GLN A 24 14.44 -7.95 2.67
CA GLN A 24 13.62 -9.09 3.08
C GLN A 24 12.13 -8.77 3.03
N LEU A 25 11.34 -9.68 2.46
CA LEU A 25 9.88 -9.63 2.52
C LEU A 25 9.42 -10.06 3.91
N GLN A 26 8.70 -9.20 4.64
CA GLN A 26 8.41 -9.41 6.06
C GLN A 26 7.03 -10.03 6.34
N GLY A 27 6.16 -10.27 5.35
CA GLY A 27 4.76 -10.66 5.62
C GLY A 27 4.33 -12.04 5.14
N ASN A 28 5.24 -12.92 4.72
CA ASN A 28 4.84 -14.25 4.23
C ASN A 28 4.60 -15.27 5.35
N THR A 29 5.19 -15.08 6.54
CA THR A 29 4.95 -15.98 7.68
C THR A 29 4.02 -15.33 8.72
N PRO A 30 3.19 -16.11 9.44
CA PRO A 30 2.37 -15.56 10.53
C PRO A 30 3.18 -14.79 11.58
N LEU A 31 4.34 -15.32 11.99
CA LEU A 31 5.20 -14.70 12.98
C LEU A 31 5.75 -13.35 12.51
N SER A 32 6.17 -13.28 11.25
CA SER A 32 6.72 -12.03 10.70
C SER A 32 5.64 -10.98 10.46
N ARG A 33 4.41 -11.38 10.10
CA ARG A 33 3.24 -10.50 10.07
C ARG A 33 2.95 -9.90 11.46
N GLN A 34 2.90 -10.74 12.49
CA GLN A 34 2.68 -10.30 13.86
C GLN A 34 3.77 -9.32 14.31
N TYR A 35 5.05 -9.66 14.09
CA TYR A 35 6.16 -8.77 14.43
C TYR A 35 6.06 -7.42 13.70
N PHE A 36 5.70 -7.43 12.41
CA PHE A 36 5.53 -6.21 11.63
C PHE A 36 4.36 -5.36 12.14
N LEU A 37 3.24 -5.98 12.52
CA LEU A 37 2.09 -5.30 13.12
C LEU A 37 2.46 -4.65 14.46
N GLU A 38 3.09 -5.37 15.38
CA GLU A 38 3.52 -4.85 16.68
C GLU A 38 4.48 -3.66 16.52
N LYS A 39 5.41 -3.77 15.57
CA LYS A 39 6.45 -2.77 15.33
C LYS A 39 5.93 -1.56 14.56
N TYR A 40 5.24 -1.77 13.45
CA TYR A 40 4.90 -0.74 12.46
C TYR A 40 3.40 -0.39 12.39
N GLY A 41 2.52 -1.18 12.98
CA GLY A 41 1.08 -0.92 12.99
C GLY A 41 0.71 0.42 13.61
N VAL A 42 -0.29 1.07 13.04
CA VAL A 42 -0.96 2.22 13.65
C VAL A 42 -1.62 1.76 14.95
N ASP A 43 -1.38 2.52 16.01
CA ASP A 43 -2.00 2.32 17.32
C ASP A 43 -3.43 2.88 17.29
N ILE A 44 -4.41 1.98 17.23
CA ILE A 44 -5.83 2.34 17.05
C ILE A 44 -6.37 3.20 18.18
N ASP A 45 -5.88 3.00 19.41
CA ASP A 45 -6.34 3.73 20.60
C ASP A 45 -5.92 5.21 20.57
N LYS A 46 -5.01 5.58 19.66
CA LYS A 46 -4.53 6.96 19.46
C LYS A 46 -5.21 7.68 18.30
N LEU A 47 -6.11 7.01 17.57
CA LEU A 47 -6.84 7.64 16.47
C LEU A 47 -8.03 8.41 17.03
N SER A 48 -8.26 9.61 16.51
CA SER A 48 -9.57 10.24 16.65
C SER A 48 -10.62 9.48 15.82
N PRO A 49 -11.92 9.57 16.17
CA PRO A 49 -12.99 8.92 15.40
C PRO A 49 -12.96 9.25 13.90
N GLN A 50 -12.63 10.50 13.54
CA GLN A 50 -12.54 10.90 12.13
C GLN A 50 -11.31 10.31 11.42
N GLU A 51 -10.18 10.14 12.11
CA GLU A 51 -8.98 9.51 11.55
C GLU A 51 -9.20 8.00 11.33
N GLU A 52 -9.87 7.33 12.26
CA GLU A 52 -10.28 5.93 12.10
C GLU A 52 -11.27 5.77 10.93
N LEU A 53 -12.29 6.63 10.87
CA LEU A 53 -13.26 6.67 9.78
C LEU A 53 -12.57 6.86 8.42
N PHE A 54 -11.66 7.82 8.32
CA PHE A 54 -10.87 8.07 7.12
C PHE A 54 -10.12 6.79 6.68
N LEU A 55 -9.39 6.14 7.58
CA LEU A 55 -8.60 4.96 7.23
C LEU A 55 -9.49 3.81 6.76
N LYS A 56 -10.66 3.60 7.37
CA LYS A 56 -11.62 2.58 6.92
C LYS A 56 -12.16 2.85 5.52
N ILE A 57 -12.52 4.10 5.21
CA ILE A 57 -13.03 4.48 3.88
C ILE A 57 -11.91 4.39 2.83
N PHE A 58 -10.77 5.02 3.13
CA PHE A 58 -9.64 5.15 2.21
C PHE A 58 -9.06 3.79 1.79
N THR A 59 -8.90 2.88 2.74
CA THR A 59 -8.35 1.53 2.46
C THR A 59 -9.34 0.62 1.74
N LYS A 60 -10.64 0.96 1.73
CA LYS A 60 -11.60 0.29 0.85
C LYS A 60 -11.52 0.79 -0.58
N ASP A 61 -11.49 2.11 -0.78
CA ASP A 61 -11.37 2.71 -2.09
C ASP A 61 -10.76 4.11 -2.00
N SER A 62 -9.47 4.20 -2.29
CA SER A 62 -8.70 5.44 -2.31
C SER A 62 -8.77 6.19 -3.64
N SER A 63 -9.52 5.67 -4.62
CA SER A 63 -9.48 6.19 -6.00
C SER A 63 -9.86 7.68 -6.12
N PRO A 64 -10.84 8.24 -5.37
CA PRO A 64 -11.15 9.66 -5.50
C PRO A 64 -10.02 10.57 -5.00
N LEU A 65 -9.44 10.27 -3.83
CA LEU A 65 -8.30 11.05 -3.32
C LEU A 65 -7.09 10.93 -4.25
N ASN A 66 -6.78 9.72 -4.70
CA ASN A 66 -5.67 9.49 -5.61
C ASN A 66 -5.86 10.19 -6.95
N ASN A 67 -7.07 10.21 -7.49
CA ASN A 67 -7.37 10.94 -8.72
C ASN A 67 -7.23 12.45 -8.52
N TYR A 68 -7.74 13.00 -7.42
CA TYR A 68 -7.55 14.41 -7.09
C TYR A 68 -6.07 14.78 -7.01
N LEU A 69 -5.26 13.98 -6.33
CA LEU A 69 -3.81 14.21 -6.21
C LEU A 69 -3.07 14.08 -7.56
N ARG A 70 -3.55 13.22 -8.47
CA ARG A 70 -2.92 13.01 -9.79
C ARG A 70 -3.27 14.08 -10.81
N PHE A 71 -4.53 14.53 -10.83
CA PHE A 71 -5.06 15.40 -11.89
C PHE A 71 -5.38 16.82 -11.42
N GLY A 72 -5.41 17.08 -10.11
CA GLY A 72 -5.58 18.42 -9.55
C GLY A 72 -7.03 18.91 -9.52
N PRO A 73 -7.27 20.20 -9.24
CA PRO A 73 -8.59 20.75 -8.91
C PRO A 73 -9.65 20.63 -10.02
N ASP A 74 -9.23 20.43 -11.27
CA ASP A 74 -10.14 20.28 -12.41
C ASP A 74 -11.07 19.06 -12.30
N ASN A 75 -10.75 18.08 -11.44
CA ASN A 75 -11.58 16.91 -11.20
C ASN A 75 -12.26 16.89 -9.81
N LEU A 76 -12.26 18.01 -9.08
CA LEU A 76 -12.70 18.07 -7.69
C LEU A 76 -14.14 17.58 -7.49
N ASP A 77 -15.07 18.03 -8.33
CA ASP A 77 -16.49 17.69 -8.17
C ASP A 77 -16.75 16.20 -8.44
N GLU A 78 -16.13 15.62 -9.48
CA GLU A 78 -16.21 14.18 -9.73
C GLU A 78 -15.62 13.36 -8.56
N CYS A 79 -14.51 13.82 -7.97
CA CYS A 79 -13.90 13.14 -6.83
C CYS A 79 -14.79 13.23 -5.58
N LYS A 80 -15.45 14.37 -5.34
CA LYS A 80 -16.41 14.52 -4.24
C LYS A 80 -17.61 13.59 -4.39
N ASP A 81 -18.20 13.53 -5.59
CA ASP A 81 -19.36 12.69 -5.86
C ASP A 81 -19.02 11.21 -5.66
N ARG A 82 -17.90 10.74 -6.24
CA ARG A 82 -17.45 9.35 -6.04
C ARG A 82 -17.10 9.04 -4.60
N TRP A 83 -16.47 9.97 -3.89
CA TRP A 83 -16.18 9.79 -2.47
C TRP A 83 -17.46 9.62 -1.67
N LYS A 84 -18.48 10.45 -1.94
CA LYS A 84 -19.80 10.32 -1.31
C LYS A 84 -20.46 8.98 -1.60
N GLU A 85 -20.42 8.52 -2.85
CA GLU A 85 -20.94 7.19 -3.24
C GLU A 85 -20.27 6.06 -2.45
N ILE A 86 -18.94 6.11 -2.28
CA ILE A 86 -18.19 5.14 -1.47
C ILE A 86 -18.65 5.20 -0.01
N ASN A 87 -18.79 6.39 0.58
CA ASN A 87 -19.23 6.56 1.96
C ASN A 87 -20.61 5.94 2.18
N LEU A 88 -21.59 6.27 1.33
CA LEU A 88 -22.95 5.74 1.42
C LEU A 88 -22.97 4.22 1.30
N ARG A 89 -22.21 3.64 0.36
CA ARG A 89 -22.07 2.19 0.23
C ARG A 89 -21.51 1.54 1.50
N LEU A 90 -20.46 2.13 2.10
CA LEU A 90 -19.84 1.57 3.30
C LEU A 90 -20.74 1.70 4.54
N ILE A 91 -21.59 2.72 4.61
CA ILE A 91 -22.63 2.85 5.64
C ILE A 91 -23.67 1.73 5.46
N ASP A 92 -24.17 1.52 4.25
CA ASP A 92 -25.14 0.46 3.95
C ASP A 92 -24.58 -0.94 4.27
N GLU A 93 -23.28 -1.14 4.06
CA GLU A 93 -22.55 -2.37 4.41
C GLU A 93 -22.22 -2.48 5.92
N ASN A 94 -22.59 -1.50 6.75
CA ASN A 94 -22.28 -1.40 8.19
C ASN A 94 -20.76 -1.44 8.49
N LEU A 95 -19.92 -0.97 7.56
CA LEU A 95 -18.47 -0.89 7.73
C LEU A 95 -18.03 0.42 8.39
N VAL A 96 -18.84 1.47 8.24
CA VAL A 96 -18.65 2.78 8.88
C VAL A 96 -20.02 3.31 9.35
N SER A 97 -20.01 4.25 10.30
CA SER A 97 -21.24 4.76 10.93
C SER A 97 -21.74 6.08 10.35
N GLU A 98 -20.90 6.82 9.63
CA GLU A 98 -21.21 8.15 9.11
C GLU A 98 -20.38 8.48 7.87
N GLU A 99 -20.78 9.54 7.16
CA GLU A 99 -20.04 10.08 6.02
C GLU A 99 -18.87 10.95 6.49
N LEU A 100 -17.77 10.94 5.74
CA LEU A 100 -16.66 11.87 5.88
C LEU A 100 -16.63 12.80 4.67
N ASP A 101 -16.69 14.12 4.89
CA ASP A 101 -16.56 15.08 3.79
C ASP A 101 -15.20 14.94 3.08
N PHE A 102 -15.18 15.12 1.76
CA PHE A 102 -13.98 14.93 0.94
C PHE A 102 -12.87 15.93 1.27
N ILE A 103 -13.19 17.20 1.54
CA ILE A 103 -12.20 18.22 1.89
C ILE A 103 -11.62 17.94 3.28
N ILE A 104 -12.47 17.52 4.21
CA ILE A 104 -12.03 17.04 5.52
C ILE A 104 -11.10 15.83 5.35
N ALA A 105 -11.48 14.84 4.54
CA ALA A 105 -10.67 13.66 4.26
C ALA A 105 -9.27 14.01 3.72
N LEU A 106 -9.16 14.99 2.81
CA LEU A 106 -7.87 15.47 2.30
C LEU A 106 -7.00 16.05 3.43
N SER A 107 -7.57 16.86 4.32
CA SER A 107 -6.82 17.44 5.45
C SER A 107 -6.40 16.38 6.49
N ILE A 108 -7.27 15.39 6.73
CA ILE A 108 -6.98 14.28 7.64
C ILE A 108 -5.86 13.41 7.08
N ALA A 109 -5.85 13.15 5.78
CA ALA A 109 -4.82 12.33 5.14
C ALA A 109 -3.42 12.85 5.45
N GLU A 110 -3.15 14.14 5.26
CA GLU A 110 -1.85 14.75 5.59
C GLU A 110 -1.51 14.62 7.09
N SER A 111 -2.48 14.91 7.96
CA SER A 111 -2.32 14.79 9.42
C SER A 111 -1.95 13.37 9.85
N ILE A 112 -2.62 12.35 9.33
CA ILE A 112 -2.40 10.95 9.70
C ILE A 112 -0.98 10.52 9.35
N PHE A 113 -0.51 10.84 8.14
CA PHE A 113 0.85 10.47 7.75
C PHE A 113 1.89 11.14 8.64
N ASN A 114 1.68 12.39 9.03
CA ASN A 114 2.60 13.10 9.92
C ASN A 114 2.64 12.51 11.34
N LYS A 115 1.48 12.08 11.87
CA LYS A 115 1.35 11.58 13.24
C LYS A 115 1.75 10.11 13.39
N TYR A 116 1.35 9.27 12.44
CA TYR A 116 1.32 7.81 12.62
C TYR A 116 2.30 7.04 11.73
N CYS A 117 2.99 7.70 10.80
CA CYS A 117 4.06 7.02 10.06
C CYS A 117 5.19 6.58 11.00
N LYS A 118 5.71 5.39 10.73
CA LYS A 118 6.89 4.85 11.42
C LYS A 118 8.03 4.68 10.44
N THR A 119 9.25 4.93 10.91
CA THR A 119 10.48 4.82 10.13
C THR A 119 10.97 3.37 10.17
N LEU A 120 11.21 2.78 9.00
CA LEU A 120 11.80 1.45 8.88
C LEU A 120 13.22 1.42 9.46
N ASP A 121 13.55 0.38 10.23
CA ASP A 121 14.87 0.18 10.82
C ASP A 121 15.72 -0.85 10.06
N GLU A 122 15.12 -1.46 9.04
CA GLU A 122 15.69 -2.49 8.17
C GLU A 122 15.22 -2.30 6.72
N ASP A 123 15.95 -2.91 5.79
CA ASP A 123 15.62 -2.89 4.38
C ASP A 123 14.61 -4.00 4.06
N ILE A 124 13.47 -3.63 3.48
CA ILE A 124 12.36 -4.55 3.27
C ILE A 124 11.96 -4.65 1.80
N ILE A 125 11.23 -5.71 1.49
CA ILE A 125 10.51 -5.86 0.24
C ILE A 125 9.03 -5.65 0.55
N LEU A 126 8.37 -4.81 -0.24
CA LEU A 126 6.92 -4.72 -0.30
C LEU A 126 6.43 -5.25 -1.64
N CYS A 127 5.18 -5.70 -1.68
CA CYS A 127 4.54 -6.29 -2.83
C CYS A 127 3.41 -5.38 -3.31
N ARG A 128 3.30 -5.18 -4.63
CA ARG A 128 2.16 -4.51 -5.25
C ARG A 128 1.67 -5.30 -6.44
N ARG A 129 0.42 -5.72 -6.38
CA ARG A 129 -0.26 -6.37 -7.51
C ARG A 129 -0.96 -5.36 -8.39
N GLU A 130 -1.04 -5.67 -9.67
CA GLU A 130 -1.74 -4.84 -10.64
C GLU A 130 -2.38 -5.68 -11.74
N LYS A 131 -3.45 -5.13 -12.32
CA LYS A 131 -3.99 -5.65 -13.57
C LYS A 131 -3.20 -5.01 -14.73
N GLU A 132 -2.83 -5.82 -15.73
CA GLU A 132 -2.32 -5.35 -17.03
C GLU A 132 -0.94 -4.65 -17.05
N ARG A 133 0.02 -4.99 -16.18
CA ARG A 133 1.41 -4.47 -16.19
C ARG A 133 1.49 -2.93 -16.25
N PHE A 134 0.75 -2.24 -15.40
CA PHE A 134 0.77 -0.78 -15.35
C PHE A 134 2.16 -0.21 -15.02
N MET A 135 2.84 -0.76 -14.01
CA MET A 135 4.24 -0.45 -13.70
C MET A 135 5.15 -1.00 -14.80
N GLY A 136 5.90 -0.11 -15.46
CA GLY A 136 6.75 -0.47 -16.60
C GLY A 136 6.01 -0.68 -17.92
N ARG A 137 4.74 -0.27 -18.01
CA ARG A 137 3.97 -0.31 -19.26
C ARG A 137 4.73 0.41 -20.38
N LYS A 138 4.73 -0.18 -21.58
CA LYS A 138 5.46 0.31 -22.76
C LYS A 138 6.98 0.43 -22.54
N GLY A 139 7.57 -0.41 -21.68
CA GLY A 139 9.01 -0.45 -21.44
C GLY A 139 9.53 0.72 -20.60
N LYS A 140 8.67 1.39 -19.84
CA LYS A 140 9.10 2.43 -18.90
C LYS A 140 10.01 1.82 -17.81
N THR A 141 11.11 2.50 -17.51
CA THR A 141 12.05 2.11 -16.45
C THR A 141 11.85 2.90 -15.16
N THR A 142 10.88 3.83 -15.14
CA THR A 142 10.50 4.60 -13.95
C THR A 142 9.00 4.51 -13.73
N TYR A 143 8.60 4.63 -12.47
CA TYR A 143 7.22 4.76 -12.04
C TYR A 143 7.09 5.94 -11.09
N ASP A 144 6.25 6.90 -11.47
CA ASP A 144 5.95 8.09 -10.69
C ASP A 144 4.45 8.09 -10.37
N ASP A 145 4.10 8.20 -9.08
CA ASP A 145 2.71 8.32 -8.66
C ASP A 145 2.52 9.53 -7.76
N LYS A 146 1.72 10.47 -8.25
CA LYS A 146 1.33 11.67 -7.50
C LYS A 146 0.28 11.38 -6.43
N GLY A 147 -0.37 10.22 -6.46
CA GLY A 147 -1.27 9.77 -5.41
C GLY A 147 -0.55 8.94 -4.35
N PHE A 148 -1.29 8.54 -3.32
CA PHE A 148 -0.84 7.54 -2.36
C PHE A 148 -0.59 6.21 -3.07
N THR A 149 0.47 5.53 -2.65
CA THR A 149 0.80 4.20 -3.18
C THR A 149 0.62 3.14 -2.11
N SER A 150 -0.40 2.32 -2.28
CA SER A 150 -0.64 1.12 -1.47
C SER A 150 0.26 -0.03 -1.90
N MET A 151 0.89 -0.68 -0.93
CA MET A 151 1.65 -1.91 -1.10
C MET A 151 1.28 -2.87 0.02
N SER A 152 1.71 -4.12 -0.06
CA SER A 152 1.47 -5.15 0.94
C SER A 152 2.79 -5.71 1.43
N ILE A 153 2.89 -6.08 2.71
CA ILE A 153 4.04 -6.88 3.18
C ILE A 153 3.93 -8.35 2.75
N HIS A 154 2.83 -8.75 2.13
CA HIS A 154 2.51 -10.13 1.80
C HIS A 154 2.40 -10.32 0.27
N GLU A 155 3.03 -11.38 -0.24
CA GLU A 155 3.08 -11.63 -1.70
C GLU A 155 1.72 -12.08 -2.26
N PHE A 156 0.97 -12.89 -1.51
CA PHE A 156 -0.19 -13.62 -2.02
C PHE A 156 -1.52 -12.90 -1.80
N THR A 157 -1.46 -11.60 -1.55
CA THR A 157 -2.63 -10.76 -1.30
C THR A 157 -3.59 -10.76 -2.50
N LYS A 158 -4.69 -11.52 -2.39
CA LYS A 158 -5.87 -11.55 -3.29
C LYS A 158 -5.54 -11.40 -4.79
N PRO A 159 -4.81 -12.34 -5.41
CA PRO A 159 -4.47 -12.29 -6.84
C PRO A 159 -5.71 -12.13 -7.74
N ASP A 160 -6.82 -12.78 -7.40
CA ASP A 160 -8.07 -12.69 -8.17
C ASP A 160 -8.69 -11.28 -8.15
N LYS A 161 -8.42 -10.50 -7.10
CA LYS A 161 -8.91 -9.12 -6.94
C LYS A 161 -7.95 -8.12 -7.58
N TYR A 162 -6.67 -8.21 -7.25
CA TYR A 162 -5.67 -7.17 -7.57
C TYR A 162 -4.85 -7.44 -8.84
N GLY A 163 -4.92 -8.66 -9.37
CA GLY A 163 -4.20 -9.07 -10.57
C GLY A 163 -3.06 -10.04 -10.30
N ASP A 164 -2.61 -10.67 -11.38
CA ASP A 164 -1.59 -11.71 -11.40
C ASP A 164 -0.17 -11.17 -11.64
N GLU A 165 -0.04 -9.91 -12.07
CA GLU A 165 1.25 -9.21 -12.13
C GLU A 165 1.68 -8.77 -10.74
N LEU A 166 2.93 -9.07 -10.38
CA LEU A 166 3.50 -8.81 -9.07
C LEU A 166 4.75 -7.94 -9.20
N ASN A 167 4.72 -6.80 -8.52
CA ASN A 167 5.86 -5.92 -8.37
C ASN A 167 6.41 -6.09 -6.96
N TYR A 168 7.68 -6.47 -6.85
CA TYR A 168 8.45 -6.38 -5.61
C TYR A 168 9.14 -5.03 -5.56
N ILE A 169 8.94 -4.29 -4.49
CA ILE A 169 9.50 -2.96 -4.30
C ILE A 169 10.51 -3.02 -3.16
N LEU A 170 11.77 -2.72 -3.47
CA LEU A 170 12.86 -2.63 -2.52
C LEU A 170 12.77 -1.29 -1.79
N ILE A 171 12.46 -1.34 -0.50
CA ILE A 171 12.29 -0.17 0.36
C ILE A 171 13.48 -0.09 1.31
N PRO A 172 14.29 0.98 1.25
CA PRO A 172 15.43 1.11 2.13
C PRO A 172 15.00 1.45 3.56
N LYS A 173 15.79 0.97 4.53
CA LYS A 173 15.83 1.46 5.90
C LYS A 173 15.83 2.98 5.92
N GLY A 174 15.13 3.57 6.90
CA GLY A 174 14.96 5.01 7.04
C GLY A 174 13.76 5.56 6.29
N THR A 175 13.08 4.76 5.47
CA THR A 175 11.84 5.17 4.81
C THR A 175 10.67 5.18 5.80
N LYS A 176 9.84 6.21 5.73
CA LYS A 176 8.60 6.30 6.51
C LYS A 176 7.48 5.55 5.81
N ILE A 177 6.74 4.75 6.59
CA ILE A 177 5.59 3.99 6.11
C ILE A 177 4.41 4.14 7.08
N LEU A 178 3.19 3.97 6.57
CA LEU A 178 1.97 3.88 7.36
C LEU A 178 1.39 2.46 7.20
N TYR A 179 1.44 1.64 8.25
CA TYR A 179 0.94 0.27 8.22
C TYR A 179 -0.44 0.17 8.89
N VAL A 180 -1.48 -0.15 8.12
CA VAL A 180 -2.88 0.09 8.50
C VAL A 180 -3.67 -1.19 8.81
N GLU A 181 -3.03 -2.35 8.90
CA GLU A 181 -3.69 -3.65 9.15
C GLU A 181 -4.67 -3.60 10.33
N GLY A 182 -4.29 -2.99 11.45
CA GLY A 182 -5.12 -2.96 12.67
C GLY A 182 -6.39 -2.11 12.59
N VAL A 183 -6.55 -1.27 11.58
CA VAL A 183 -7.67 -0.31 11.46
C VAL A 183 -8.46 -0.42 10.16
N THR A 184 -7.84 -0.94 9.10
CA THR A 184 -8.54 -1.18 7.84
C THR A 184 -9.68 -2.18 8.03
N SER A 185 -10.70 -2.08 7.18
CA SER A 185 -11.74 -3.10 7.06
C SER A 185 -11.30 -4.30 6.19
N SER A 186 -10.08 -4.31 5.66
CA SER A 186 -9.47 -5.42 4.90
C SER A 186 -8.10 -5.83 5.49
N PRO A 187 -8.03 -6.27 6.76
CA PRO A 187 -6.75 -6.57 7.43
C PRO A 187 -5.88 -7.60 6.67
N GLU A 188 -6.51 -8.51 5.96
CA GLU A 188 -5.86 -9.53 5.12
C GLU A 188 -5.14 -8.97 3.89
N ASP A 189 -5.25 -7.66 3.62
CA ASP A 189 -4.45 -6.99 2.59
C ASP A 189 -3.03 -6.64 3.07
N PHE A 190 -2.79 -6.67 4.39
CA PHE A 190 -1.51 -6.34 5.01
C PHE A 190 -0.92 -5.03 4.45
N GLU A 191 -1.78 -4.01 4.39
CA GLU A 191 -1.55 -2.81 3.60
C GLU A 191 -0.58 -1.84 4.29
N THR A 192 0.39 -1.41 3.50
CA THR A 192 1.32 -0.31 3.79
C THR A 192 1.08 0.82 2.79
N LEU A 193 0.95 2.03 3.30
CA LEU A 193 0.72 3.23 2.51
C LEU A 193 1.96 4.12 2.49
N PHE A 194 2.25 4.68 1.32
CA PHE A 194 3.27 5.70 1.11
C PHE A 194 2.62 7.06 0.83
N LEU A 195 3.32 8.11 1.25
CA LEU A 195 2.94 9.49 0.92
C LEU A 195 2.82 9.69 -0.60
N PRO A 196 2.02 10.66 -1.03
CA PRO A 196 1.91 11.03 -2.43
C PRO A 196 3.26 11.47 -3.01
N GLY A 197 3.51 11.14 -4.28
CA GLY A 197 4.74 11.54 -4.98
C GLY A 197 5.87 10.51 -4.92
N ILE A 198 5.56 9.21 -4.85
CA ILE A 198 6.60 8.18 -4.88
C ILE A 198 7.25 8.13 -6.28
N HIS A 199 8.55 7.89 -6.28
CA HIS A 199 9.35 7.59 -7.47
C HIS A 199 10.00 6.22 -7.30
N LEU A 200 9.86 5.34 -8.29
CA LEU A 200 10.47 4.02 -8.30
C LEU A 200 11.26 3.78 -9.58
N ASP A 201 12.45 3.21 -9.44
CA ASP A 201 13.28 2.76 -10.54
C ASP A 201 13.08 1.26 -10.79
N HIS A 202 12.96 0.87 -12.05
CA HIS A 202 13.00 -0.53 -12.45
C HIS A 202 14.40 -1.10 -12.21
N VAL A 203 14.47 -2.30 -11.66
CA VAL A 203 15.72 -3.03 -11.41
C VAL A 203 15.87 -4.16 -12.42
N GLU A 204 14.93 -5.10 -12.42
CA GLU A 204 14.92 -6.23 -13.34
C GLU A 204 13.53 -6.89 -13.45
N ASP A 205 13.33 -7.65 -14.52
CA ASP A 205 12.20 -8.57 -14.66
C ASP A 205 12.62 -9.95 -14.15
N VAL A 206 11.98 -10.43 -13.09
CA VAL A 206 12.23 -11.77 -12.51
C VAL A 206 11.55 -12.84 -13.34
N SER A 207 10.38 -12.53 -13.90
CA SER A 207 9.64 -13.40 -14.81
C SER A 207 8.70 -12.61 -15.71
N SER A 208 7.94 -13.31 -16.56
CA SER A 208 6.88 -12.70 -17.37
C SER A 208 5.76 -12.05 -16.57
N LYS A 209 5.65 -12.29 -15.25
CA LYS A 209 4.65 -11.66 -14.38
C LYS A 209 5.21 -11.04 -13.10
N LYS A 210 6.54 -11.05 -12.91
CA LYS A 210 7.19 -10.58 -11.68
C LYS A 210 8.31 -9.60 -12.00
N LYS A 211 8.32 -8.45 -11.32
CA LYS A 211 9.32 -7.40 -11.52
C LYS A 211 9.89 -6.91 -10.19
N ILE A 212 11.09 -6.37 -10.22
CA ILE A 212 11.71 -5.68 -9.10
C ILE A 212 11.83 -4.19 -9.42
N TRP A 213 11.38 -3.39 -8.47
CA TRP A 213 11.49 -1.94 -8.44
C TRP A 213 12.23 -1.53 -7.17
N LYS A 214 12.81 -0.34 -7.14
CA LYS A 214 13.41 0.21 -5.92
C LYS A 214 12.98 1.65 -5.71
N LEU A 215 12.89 2.04 -4.44
CA LEU A 215 13.03 3.46 -4.10
C LEU A 215 14.47 3.92 -4.42
N PRO A 216 14.65 5.16 -4.90
CA PRO A 216 15.95 5.69 -5.29
C PRO A 216 17.00 5.59 -4.19
#